data_AF-A0A9W3PU63-F1
#
_entry.id   AF-A0A9W3PU63-F1
#
_cell.length_a   1.000
_cell.length_b   1.000
_cell.length_c   1.000
_cell.angle_alpha   90.00
_cell.angle_beta   90.00
_cell.angle_gamma   90.00
#
_symmetry.space_group_name_H-M   'P 1'
#
loop_
_entity.id
_entity.type
_entity.pdbx_description
1 polymer ?
#
loop_
_entity_poly.entity_id
_entity_poly.type
_entity_poly.pdbx_seq_one_letter_code
_entity_poly.pdbx_strand_id
1 'polypeptide(L)' 'MAYSKAQNEATKNYKKRNPVQAKYLNYKTMARSFIKNLATQEDLDMLKELMAEKEENDRARK' A
#
# COMPACT_ATOMS: atom_id res chain seq x y z
N MET A 1 5.00 14.75 -15.74
CA MET A 1 3.89 15.15 -16.64
C MET A 1 2.61 15.27 -15.84
N ALA A 2 1.88 16.36 -15.96
CA ALA A 2 0.57 16.49 -15.36
C ALA A 2 -0.46 15.73 -16.21
N TYR A 3 -1.31 14.92 -15.56
CA TYR A 3 -2.40 14.22 -16.25
C TYR A 3 -3.44 15.21 -16.76
N SER A 4 -4.05 14.90 -17.90
CA SER A 4 -5.17 15.69 -18.42
C SER A 4 -6.38 15.63 -17.48
N LYS A 5 -7.26 16.63 -17.54
CA LYS A 5 -8.49 16.64 -16.73
C LYS A 5 -9.31 15.34 -16.93
N ALA A 6 -9.43 14.87 -18.17
CA ALA A 6 -10.13 13.63 -18.49
C ALA A 6 -9.49 12.39 -17.84
N GLN A 7 -8.16 12.30 -17.79
CA GLN A 7 -7.45 11.20 -17.13
C GLN A 7 -7.65 11.21 -15.61
N ASN A 8 -7.65 12.41 -15.01
CA ASN A 8 -7.93 12.58 -13.58
C ASN A 8 -9.37 12.17 -13.24
N GLU A 9 -10.35 12.54 -14.06
CA GLU A 9 -11.75 12.14 -13.87
C GLU A 9 -11.94 10.63 -14.05
N ALA A 10 -11.34 10.03 -15.07
CA ALA A 10 -11.38 8.58 -15.27
C ALA A 10 -10.81 7.82 -14.07
N THR A 11 -9.67 8.29 -13.53
CA THR A 11 -9.05 7.71 -12.32
C THR A 11 -9.96 7.85 -11.11
N LYS A 12 -10.58 9.03 -10.93
CA LYS A 12 -11.54 9.28 -9.84
C LYS A 12 -12.75 8.35 -9.93
N ASN A 13 -13.30 8.18 -11.12
CA ASN A 13 -14.45 7.30 -11.37
C ASN A 13 -14.09 5.83 -11.12
N TYR A 14 -12.90 5.38 -11.55
CA TYR A 14 -12.41 4.04 -11.27
C TYR A 14 -12.29 3.78 -9.76
N LYS A 15 -11.69 4.74 -9.02
CA LYS A 15 -11.56 4.64 -7.55
C LYS A 15 -12.92 4.60 -6.86
N LYS A 16 -13.90 5.39 -7.34
CA LYS A 16 -15.27 5.39 -6.80
C LYS A 16 -15.98 4.03 -7.01
N ARG A 17 -15.76 3.40 -8.17
CA ARG A 17 -16.35 2.08 -8.48
C ARG A 17 -15.65 0.92 -7.78
N ASN A 18 -14.36 1.07 -7.44
CA ASN A 18 -13.53 0.01 -6.86
C ASN A 18 -12.91 0.44 -5.52
N PRO A 19 -13.72 0.76 -4.49
CA PRO A 19 -13.22 1.36 -3.25
C PRO A 19 -12.25 0.44 -2.50
N VAL A 20 -12.50 -0.87 -2.48
CA VAL A 20 -11.64 -1.86 -1.81
C VAL A 20 -10.27 -1.95 -2.50
N GLN A 21 -10.26 -2.11 -3.82
CA GLN A 21 -9.02 -2.19 -4.59
C GLN A 21 -8.23 -0.88 -4.52
N ALA A 22 -8.93 0.26 -4.59
CA ALA A 22 -8.30 1.57 -4.44
C ALA A 22 -7.65 1.73 -3.05
N LYS A 23 -8.34 1.31 -1.99
CA LYS A 23 -7.81 1.31 -0.62
C LYS A 23 -6.55 0.44 -0.51
N TYR A 24 -6.58 -0.79 -1.04
CA TYR A 24 -5.42 -1.68 -1.08
C TYR A 24 -4.22 -1.06 -1.82
N LEU A 25 -4.44 -0.54 -3.03
CA LEU A 25 -3.37 0.08 -3.83
C LEU A 25 -2.78 1.33 -3.14
N ASN A 26 -3.61 2.14 -2.50
CA ASN A 26 -3.16 3.31 -1.75
C ASN A 26 -2.23 2.87 -0.61
N TYR A 27 -2.65 1.94 0.24
CA TYR A 27 -1.81 1.46 1.34
C TYR A 27 -0.52 0.82 0.84
N LYS A 28 -0.58 -0.03 -0.19
CA LYS A 28 0.62 -0.63 -0.79
C LYS A 28 1.61 0.43 -1.29
N THR A 29 1.10 1.46 -1.97
CA THR A 29 1.93 2.54 -2.52
C THR A 29 2.54 3.39 -1.40
N MET A 30 1.75 3.73 -0.38
CA MET A 30 2.21 4.48 0.79
C MET A 30 3.27 3.71 1.57
N ALA A 31 3.02 2.44 1.88
CA ALA A 31 3.98 1.58 2.58
C ALA A 31 5.30 1.46 1.82
N ARG A 32 5.25 1.22 0.50
CA ARG A 32 6.45 1.19 -0.35
C ARG A 32 7.24 2.51 -0.28
N SER A 33 6.54 3.65 -0.37
CA SER A 33 7.20 4.96 -0.32
C SER A 33 7.82 5.22 1.06
N PHE A 34 7.12 4.85 2.13
CA PHE A 34 7.60 4.99 3.49
C PHE A 34 8.89 4.19 3.70
N ILE A 35 8.86 2.87 3.42
CA ILE A 35 10.01 1.97 3.54
C ILE A 35 11.20 2.47 2.73
N LYS A 36 10.95 2.96 1.50
CA LYS A 36 12.04 3.36 0.59
C LYS A 36 12.70 4.69 0.97
N ASN A 37 11.91 5.66 1.43
CA ASN A 37 12.36 7.06 1.47
C ASN A 37 12.34 7.70 2.87
N LEU A 38 11.56 7.16 3.81
CA LEU A 38 11.29 7.81 5.10
C LEU A 38 11.65 6.95 6.31
N ALA A 39 11.53 5.62 6.20
CA ALA A 39 11.70 4.70 7.31
C ALA A 39 13.10 4.81 7.91
N THR A 40 13.15 4.90 9.24
CA THR A 40 14.37 4.77 10.02
C THR A 40 14.78 3.31 10.15
N GLN A 41 15.98 3.05 10.69
CA GLN A 41 16.42 1.68 10.93
C GLN A 41 15.49 0.95 11.91
N GLU A 42 15.04 1.64 12.98
CA GLU A 42 14.09 1.11 13.95
C GLU A 42 12.74 0.75 13.30
N ASP A 43 12.23 1.61 12.41
CA ASP A 43 11.01 1.31 11.66
C ASP A 43 11.17 0.05 10.80
N LEU A 44 12.33 -0.10 10.13
CA LEU A 44 12.58 -1.27 9.29
C LEU A 44 12.63 -2.56 10.10
N ASP A 45 13.19 -2.53 11.31
CA ASP A 45 13.31 -3.71 12.16
C ASP A 45 11.94 -4.10 12.73
N MET A 46 11.16 -3.13 13.22
CA MET A 46 9.76 -3.35 13.62
C MET A 46 8.91 -3.91 12.46
N LEU A 47 9.07 -3.39 11.24
CA LEU A 47 8.32 -3.87 10.08
C LEU A 47 8.68 -5.31 9.71
N LYS A 48 9.94 -5.73 9.88
CA LYS A 48 10.35 -7.13 9.65
C LYS A 48 9.68 -8.07 10.64
N GLU A 49 9.60 -7.70 11.91
CA GLU A 49 8.91 -8.49 12.94
C GLU A 49 7.43 -8.66 12.61
N LEU A 50 6.74 -7.56 12.28
CA LEU A 50 5.33 -7.59 11.86
C LEU A 50 5.10 -8.46 10.60
N MET A 51 6.04 -8.44 9.66
CA MET A 51 5.97 -9.29 8.46
C MET A 51 6.11 -10.77 8.81
N ALA A 52 7.06 -11.11 9.68
CA ALA A 52 7.25 -12.49 10.15
C ALA A 52 5.99 -13.01 10.87
N GLU A 53 5.42 -12.25 11.80
CA GLU A 53 4.18 -12.61 12.48
C GLU A 53 3.02 -12.81 11.51
N LYS A 54 2.90 -11.94 10.49
CA LYS A 54 1.82 -12.06 9.50
C LYS A 54 1.96 -13.33 8.66
N GLU A 55 3.17 -13.64 8.22
CA GLU A 55 3.44 -14.86 7.44
C GLU A 55 3.19 -16.12 8.26
N GLU A 56 3.63 -16.15 9.52
CA GLU A 56 3.38 -17.27 10.42
C GLU A 56 1.87 -17.49 10.61
N ASN A 57 1.13 -16.42 10.93
CA ASN A 57 -0.32 -16.49 11.06
C ASN A 57 -1.01 -16.97 9.78
N ASP A 58 -0.52 -16.58 8.60
CA ASP A 58 -1.08 -17.03 7.31
C ASP A 58 -0.74 -18.49 7.00
N ARG A 59 0.44 -18.98 7.42
CA ARG A 59 0.80 -20.39 7.32
C ARG A 59 -0.04 -21.23 8.27
N ALA A 60 -0.27 -20.77 9.50
CA ALA A 60 -1.08 -21.47 10.51
C ALA A 60 -2.58 -21.55 10.13
N ARG A 61 -3.05 -20.65 9.27
CA ARG A 61 -4.44 -20.67 8.75
C ARG A 61 -4.64 -21.59 7.55
N LYS A 62 -3.56 -22.08 6.92
CA LYS A 62 -3.60 -23.00 5.79
C LYS A 62 -3.59 -24.44 6.28
#